data_AF-A0A2V7RTK5-F1
#
_entry.id   AF-A0A2V7RTK5-F1
#
_cell.length_a   1.000
_cell.length_b   1.000
_cell.length_c   1.000
_cell.angle_alpha   90.00
_cell.angle_beta   90.00
_cell.angle_gamma   90.00
#
_symmetry.space_group_name_H-M   'P 1'
#
loop_
_entity.id
_entity.type
_entity.pdbx_description
1 polymer ?
#
loop_
_entity_poly.entity_id
_entity_poly.type
_entity_poly.pdbx_seq_one_letter_code
_entity_poly.pdbx_strand_id
1 'polypeptide(L)'
;MRVEQVRGSLVEAWHDVHVAVVDSTGRLLARSGDPDLVTYWRSAAKPFQALPLVEDGVVDRFGIGTQELPDCAGAKPARQDRLQ
;
A
#
# COMPACT_ATOMS: atom_id res chain seq x y z
N MET A 1 6.73 15.85 4.35
CA MET A 1 5.64 16.29 5.25
C MET A 1 5.82 15.59 6.60
N ARG A 2 5.82 16.30 7.73
CA ARG A 2 5.91 15.65 9.05
C ARG A 2 4.50 15.40 9.62
N VAL A 3 4.29 14.20 10.15
CA VAL A 3 3.07 13.82 10.87
C VAL A 3 3.44 13.41 12.28
N GLU A 4 2.79 14.01 13.28
CA GLU A 4 3.04 13.73 14.69
C GLU A 4 1.88 12.95 15.30
N GLN A 5 2.21 11.96 16.12
CA GLN A 5 1.28 11.22 16.95
C GLN A 5 1.46 11.69 18.39
N VAL A 6 0.40 12.26 18.97
CA VAL A 6 0.44 12.88 20.29
C VAL A 6 -0.38 12.05 21.29
N ARG A 7 0.18 11.80 22.48
CA ARG A 7 -0.52 11.21 23.63
C ARG A 7 -0.59 12.23 24.76
N GLY A 8 -1.76 12.81 24.96
CA GLY A 8 -1.93 13.93 25.88
C GLY A 8 -1.19 15.16 25.33
N SER A 9 -0.19 15.65 26.07
CA SER A 9 0.68 16.75 25.64
C SER A 9 2.04 16.29 25.09
N LEU A 10 2.32 14.99 25.08
CA LEU A 10 3.60 14.43 24.63
C LEU A 10 3.51 13.95 23.18
N VAL A 11 4.46 14.38 22.34
CA VAL A 11 4.68 13.75 21.02
C VAL A 11 5.31 12.38 21.27
N GLU A 12 4.52 11.32 21.05
CA GLU A 12 4.95 9.92 21.25
C GLU A 12 5.74 9.41 20.06
N ALA A 13 5.35 9.81 18.84
CA ALA A 13 6.04 9.46 17.61
C ALA A 13 5.86 10.56 16.56
N TRP A 14 6.78 10.63 15.61
CA TRP A 14 6.66 11.48 14.43
C TRP A 14 7.22 10.77 13.21
N HIS A 15 6.66 11.09 12.05
CA HIS A 15 6.94 10.44 10.78
C HIS A 15 7.19 11.48 9.71
N ASP A 16 8.35 11.42 9.07
CA ASP A 16 8.63 12.20 7.87
C ASP A 16 8.14 11.41 6.64
N VAL A 17 7.14 11.99 5.98
CA VAL A 17 6.41 11.39 4.86
C VAL A 17 6.87 12.02 3.55
N HIS A 18 7.18 11.14 2.59
CA HIS A 18 7.54 11.44 1.22
C HIS A 18 6.46 10.85 0.31
N VAL A 19 6.01 11.60 -0.71
CA VAL A 19 4.91 11.20 -1.61
C VAL A 19 5.31 11.47 -3.05
N ALA A 20 5.04 10.49 -3.92
CA ALA A 20 5.14 10.61 -5.37
C ALA A 20 3.85 10.08 -6.01
N VAL A 21 3.29 10.84 -6.95
CA VAL A 21 2.18 10.41 -7.82
C VAL A 21 2.74 10.25 -9.21
N VAL A 22 2.64 9.05 -9.77
CA VAL A 22 3.15 8.71 -11.11
C VAL A 22 2.03 8.19 -12.00
N ASP A 23 2.15 8.39 -13.31
CA ASP A 23 1.32 7.67 -14.28
C ASP A 23 1.89 6.27 -14.59
N SER A 24 1.19 5.50 -15.43
CA SER A 24 1.57 4.13 -15.80
C SER A 24 2.89 4.04 -16.59
N THR A 25 3.39 5.16 -17.13
CA THR A 25 4.70 5.22 -17.80
C THR A 25 5.83 5.51 -16.82
N GLY A 26 5.50 5.77 -15.55
CA GLY A 26 6.44 6.19 -14.52
C GLY A 26 6.71 7.68 -14.50
N ARG A 27 6.00 8.50 -15.30
CA ARG A 27 6.18 9.95 -15.28
C ARG A 27 5.60 10.53 -14.00
N LEU A 28 6.40 11.33 -13.30
CA LEU A 28 6.00 12.03 -12.08
C LEU A 28 4.99 13.13 -12.38
N LEU A 29 3.81 13.04 -11.79
CA LEU A 29 2.71 14.01 -11.92
C LEU A 29 2.69 15.01 -10.76
N ALA A 30 2.99 14.56 -9.55
CA ALA A 30 3.04 15.39 -8.35
C ALA A 30 3.93 14.76 -7.28
N ARG A 31 4.46 15.58 -6.36
CA ARG A 31 5.26 15.11 -5.22
C ARG A 31 5.17 15.99 -3.98
N SER A 32 5.52 15.41 -2.84
CA SER A 32 5.81 16.12 -1.58
C SER A 32 7.01 15.45 -0.91
N GLY A 33 8.07 16.22 -0.65
CA GLY A 33 9.36 15.68 -0.18
C GLY A 33 10.23 15.13 -1.32
N ASP A 34 11.06 14.15 -0.99
CA ASP A 34 11.98 13.47 -1.90
C ASP A 34 11.35 12.19 -2.50
N PRO A 35 10.99 12.17 -3.79
CA PRO A 35 10.43 11.00 -4.47
C PRO A 35 11.47 9.91 -4.78
N ASP A 36 12.77 10.23 -4.72
CA ASP A 36 13.86 9.32 -5.04
C ASP A 36 14.41 8.60 -3.79
N LEU A 37 13.78 8.84 -2.63
CA LEU A 37 14.14 8.21 -1.37
C LEU A 37 13.97 6.68 -1.45
N VAL A 38 15.07 5.96 -1.28
CA VAL A 38 15.07 4.49 -1.21
C VAL A 38 14.72 4.04 0.21
N THR A 39 13.64 3.28 0.35
CA THR A 39 13.20 2.69 1.61
C THR A 39 12.52 1.33 1.41
N TYR A 40 12.31 0.58 2.49
CA TYR A 40 11.62 -0.70 2.44
C TYR A 40 10.13 -0.51 2.12
N TRP A 41 9.60 -1.30 1.19
CA TRP A 41 8.17 -1.30 0.84
C TRP A 41 7.26 -1.73 2.00
N ARG A 42 7.82 -2.47 2.98
CA ARG A 42 7.07 -3.03 4.11
C ARG A 42 5.77 -3.70 3.62
N SER A 43 4.65 -3.41 4.27
CA SER A 43 3.33 -3.93 3.92
C SER A 43 2.82 -3.49 2.52
N ALA A 44 3.42 -2.51 1.86
CA ALA A 44 3.01 -2.12 0.52
C ALA A 44 3.41 -3.16 -0.55
N ALA A 45 4.31 -4.10 -0.22
CA ALA A 45 4.75 -5.15 -1.15
C ALA A 45 3.72 -6.27 -1.39
N LYS A 46 2.60 -6.28 -0.65
CA LYS A 46 1.62 -7.38 -0.65
C LYS A 46 0.99 -7.70 -2.01
N PRO A 47 0.70 -6.75 -2.91
CA PRO A 47 0.25 -7.10 -4.26
C PRO A 47 1.25 -7.98 -5.01
N PHE A 48 2.55 -7.73 -4.85
CA PHE A 48 3.61 -8.57 -5.44
C PHE A 48 3.71 -9.94 -4.76
N GLN A 49 3.30 -10.06 -3.50
CA GLN A 49 3.23 -11.35 -2.79
C GLN A 49 2.02 -12.18 -3.23
N ALA A 50 0.91 -11.55 -3.60
CA ALA A 50 -0.29 -12.23 -4.11
C ALA A 50 -0.20 -12.60 -5.60
N LEU A 51 0.59 -11.85 -6.38
CA LEU A 51 0.69 -12.00 -7.83
C LEU A 51 0.98 -13.44 -8.30
N PRO A 52 1.92 -14.20 -7.70
CA PRO A 52 2.18 -15.57 -8.14
C PRO A 52 0.97 -16.51 -8.01
N LEU A 53 0.10 -16.28 -7.01
CA LEU A 53 -1.13 -17.09 -6.84
C LEU A 53 -2.11 -16.87 -8.00
N VAL A 54 -2.15 -15.65 -8.53
CA VAL A 54 -2.96 -15.30 -9.70
C VAL A 54 -2.33 -15.90 -10.95
N GLU A 55 -1.02 -15.71 -11.14
CA GLU A 55 -0.29 -16.18 -12.33
C GLU A 55 -0.28 -17.71 -12.46
N ASP A 56 -0.17 -18.43 -11.35
CA ASP A 56 -0.18 -19.90 -11.32
C ASP A 56 -1.59 -20.51 -11.41
N GLY A 57 -2.64 -19.68 -11.54
CA GLY A 57 -4.03 -20.12 -11.61
C GLY A 57 -4.57 -20.72 -10.29
N VAL A 58 -3.86 -20.52 -9.17
CA VAL A 58 -4.30 -20.97 -7.84
C VAL A 58 -5.62 -20.31 -7.46
N VAL A 59 -5.78 -19.03 -7.79
CA VAL A 59 -7.02 -18.28 -7.56
C VAL A 59 -8.22 -18.96 -8.21
N ASP A 60 -8.12 -19.32 -9.49
CA ASP A 60 -9.21 -19.97 -10.22
C ASP A 60 -9.43 -21.41 -9.74
N ARG A 61 -8.34 -22.16 -9.51
CA ARG A 61 -8.38 -23.56 -9.09
C ARG A 61 -9.10 -23.77 -7.76
N PHE A 62 -8.91 -22.84 -6.82
CA PHE A 62 -9.49 -22.92 -5.48
C PHE A 62 -10.66 -21.96 -5.26
N GLY A 63 -11.08 -21.22 -6.30
CA GLY A 63 -12.19 -20.27 -6.20
C GLY A 63 -11.93 -19.12 -5.21
N ILE A 64 -10.69 -18.66 -5.11
CA ILE A 64 -10.31 -17.57 -4.20
C ILE A 64 -10.90 -16.26 -4.71
N GLY A 65 -11.84 -15.68 -3.96
CA GLY A 65 -12.48 -14.42 -4.35
C GLY A 65 -11.62 -13.19 -4.08
N THR A 66 -12.02 -12.04 -4.64
CA THR A 66 -11.37 -10.73 -4.42
C THR A 66 -11.27 -10.33 -2.94
N GLN A 67 -12.18 -10.82 -2.09
CA GLN A 67 -12.16 -10.54 -0.64
C GLN A 67 -11.12 -11.37 0.11
N GLU A 68 -10.82 -12.59 -0.35
CA GLU A 68 -9.91 -13.54 0.31
C GLU A 68 -8.48 -13.44 -0.20
N LEU A 69 -8.30 -13.02 -1.46
CA LEU A 69 -6.97 -12.85 -2.08
C LEU A 69 -6.02 -11.94 -1.26
N PRO A 70 -6.48 -10.82 -0.65
CA PRO A 70 -5.67 -10.04 0.26
C PRO A 70 -5.09 -10.85 1.42
N ASP A 71 -5.87 -11.75 2.03
CA ASP A 71 -5.45 -12.53 3.20
C ASP A 71 -4.31 -13.49 2.87
N CYS A 72 -4.25 -14.02 1.63
CA CYS A 72 -3.13 -14.83 1.16
C CYS A 72 -1.78 -14.09 1.17
N ALA A 73 -1.81 -12.75 1.11
CA ALA A 73 -0.64 -11.87 1.24
C ALA A 73 -0.62 -11.11 2.57
N GLY A 74 -1.48 -11.46 3.53
CA GLY A 74 -1.66 -10.75 4.79
C GLY A 74 -2.13 -9.30 4.64
N ALA A 75 -2.70 -8.93 3.49
CA ALA A 75 -3.30 -7.62 3.22
C ALA A 75 -4.69 -7.53 3.84
N LYS A 76 -5.10 -6.32 4.22
CA LYS A 76 -6.52 -6.02 4.42
C LYS A 76 -7.16 -5.70 3.07
N PRO A 77 -8.41 -6.12 2.83
CA PRO A 77 -9.12 -5.70 1.62
C PRO A 77 -9.18 -4.18 1.57
N ALA A 78 -9.03 -3.62 0.36
CA ALA A 78 -9.16 -2.19 0.17
C ALA A 78 -10.57 -1.76 0.58
N ARG A 79 -10.66 -0.80 1.51
CA ARG A 79 -11.95 -0.23 1.91
C ARG A 79 -12.49 0.56 0.72
N GLN A 80 -13.50 0.02 0.05
CA GLN A 80 -14.30 0.80 -0.90
C GLN A 80 -15.32 1.58 -0.09
N ASP A 81 -14.91 2.76 0.36
CA ASP A 81 -15.88 3.79 0.75
C ASP A 81 -16.61 4.15 -0.54
N ARG A 82 -17.83 3.63 -0.68
CA ARG A 82 -18.73 3.98 -1.77
C ARG A 82 -18.96 5.48 -1.64
N LEU A 83 -18.31 6.29 -2.48
CA LEU A 83 -18.62 7.71 -2.60
C LEU A 83 -20.11 7.80 -2.92
N GLN A 84 -20.90 8.18 -1.91
CA GLN A 84 -22.28 8.61 -2.00
C GLN A 84 -22.26 10.14 -1.99
#